data_AF-A0A660QBI2-F1
#
_entry.id   AF-A0A660QBI2-F1
#
_cell.length_a   1.000
_cell.length_b   1.000
_cell.length_c   1.000
_cell.angle_alpha   90.00
_cell.angle_beta   90.00
_cell.angle_gamma   90.00
#
_symmetry.space_group_name_H-M   'P 1'
#
loop_
_entity.id
_entity.type
_entity.pdbx_description
1 polymer ?
#
loop_
_entity_poly.entity_id
_entity_poly.type
_entity_poly.pdbx_seq_one_letter_code
_entity_poly.pdbx_strand_id
1 'polypeptide(L)'
;MICSIVLSEDVQILTAPLEQLLKDVSLLSLGCNQNLELARDVGYAVAMLVRLRGYEYCVIGTMSTLKQDDESPLGKISRSPYITAQVLVYLAEGLVSGGVVPLLNATGEVDPNVVKSLISREAVYPAYVEDESKALLLERMGYTATFATPQGVIRGRLPQLVDPPPIERIDIDSLRRQLLEGAVVLLNKNKRSVSVNDPFSEDGVLVFSNEEWLIEKAYRVLDGKEVPTGRSP
;
A
#
# COMPACT_ATOMS: atom_id res chain seq x y z
N MET A 1 -16.71 1.27 5.29
CA MET A 1 -17.40 0.03 4.86
C MET A 1 -16.31 -0.89 4.36
N ILE A 2 -16.04 -1.99 5.09
CA ILE A 2 -15.05 -2.99 4.67
C ILE A 2 -15.72 -3.81 3.57
N CYS A 3 -15.13 -3.87 2.38
CA CYS A 3 -15.61 -4.73 1.31
C CYS A 3 -14.95 -6.10 1.41
N SER A 4 -15.73 -7.13 1.75
CA SER A 4 -15.29 -8.52 1.66
C SER A 4 -15.90 -9.16 0.43
N ILE A 5 -15.11 -9.92 -0.32
CA ILE A 5 -15.60 -10.63 -1.51
C ILE A 5 -15.41 -12.12 -1.30
N VAL A 6 -16.51 -12.86 -1.48
CA VAL A 6 -16.54 -14.33 -1.43
C VAL A 6 -16.43 -14.84 -2.87
N LEU A 7 -15.31 -15.50 -3.19
CA LEU A 7 -15.03 -15.98 -4.55
C LEU A 7 -15.61 -17.38 -4.82
N SER A 8 -15.82 -18.16 -3.77
CA SER A 8 -16.49 -19.47 -3.73
C SER A 8 -16.82 -19.77 -2.25
N GLU A 9 -17.60 -20.82 -1.95
CA GLU A 9 -17.93 -21.20 -0.56
C GLU A 9 -16.67 -21.36 0.33
N ASP A 10 -15.49 -21.60 -0.27
CA ASP A 10 -14.24 -21.91 0.43
C ASP A 10 -13.11 -20.85 0.29
N VAL A 11 -13.26 -19.81 -0.56
CA VAL A 11 -12.19 -18.81 -0.78
C VAL A 11 -12.70 -17.41 -0.55
N GLN A 12 -12.21 -16.78 0.52
CA GLN A 12 -12.55 -15.41 0.88
C GLN A 12 -11.33 -14.50 0.68
N ILE A 13 -11.54 -13.41 -0.07
CA ILE A 13 -10.53 -12.40 -0.31
C ILE A 13 -10.96 -11.10 0.36
N LEU A 14 -10.09 -10.55 1.19
CA LEU A 14 -10.30 -9.22 1.75
C LEU A 14 -9.90 -8.14 0.74
N THR A 15 -10.81 -7.21 0.49
CA THR A 15 -10.55 -6.00 -0.30
C THR A 15 -10.82 -4.76 0.54
N ALA A 16 -9.79 -4.19 1.16
CA ALA A 16 -9.95 -2.99 1.98
C ALA A 16 -8.84 -1.98 1.67
N PRO A 17 -9.15 -0.68 1.60
CA PRO A 17 -8.14 0.37 1.65
C PRO A 17 -7.28 0.21 2.90
N LEU A 18 -5.99 0.53 2.80
CA LEU A 18 -5.05 0.37 3.90
C LEU A 18 -5.48 1.20 5.13
N GLU A 19 -6.05 2.37 4.89
CA GLU A 19 -6.55 3.32 5.90
C GLU A 19 -7.69 2.73 6.74
N GLN A 20 -8.42 1.73 6.22
CA GLN A 20 -9.46 1.01 6.97
C GLN A 20 -8.88 -0.09 7.85
N LEU A 21 -7.68 -0.56 7.56
CA LEU A 21 -6.98 -1.58 8.35
C LEU A 21 -6.08 -0.94 9.40
N LEU A 22 -5.44 0.17 9.04
CA LEU A 22 -4.53 0.95 9.88
C LEU A 22 -4.92 2.43 9.78
N LYS A 23 -5.38 2.99 10.88
CA LYS A 23 -5.81 4.40 10.97
C LYS A 23 -4.72 5.33 10.40
N ASP A 24 -5.11 6.26 9.55
CA ASP A 24 -4.26 7.30 8.93
C ASP A 24 -3.11 6.79 8.02
N VAL A 25 -2.91 5.47 7.90
CA VAL A 25 -1.86 4.89 7.04
C VAL A 25 -2.42 4.67 5.64
N SER A 26 -2.02 5.54 4.71
CA SER A 26 -2.34 5.41 3.28
C SER A 26 -1.21 4.75 2.49
N LEU A 27 -1.50 4.28 1.28
CA LEU A 27 -0.46 3.82 0.35
C LEU A 27 0.52 4.95 0.02
N LEU A 28 0.03 6.18 -0.02
CA LEU A 28 0.87 7.34 -0.29
C LEU A 28 1.82 7.64 0.87
N SER A 29 1.35 7.49 2.11
CA SER A 29 2.20 7.66 3.29
C SER A 29 3.37 6.67 3.30
N LEU A 30 3.17 5.45 2.78
CA LEU A 30 4.24 4.46 2.59
C LEU A 30 5.25 4.89 1.53
N GLY A 31 4.77 5.36 0.37
CA GLY A 31 5.66 5.85 -0.69
C GLY A 31 6.42 7.11 -0.31
N CYS A 32 5.80 7.99 0.50
CA CYS A 32 6.43 9.18 1.04
C CYS A 32 7.41 8.89 2.19
N ASN A 33 7.41 7.69 2.78
CA ASN A 33 8.29 7.41 3.92
C ASN A 33 9.77 7.30 3.48
N GLN A 34 10.74 7.90 4.19
CA GLN A 34 12.17 7.73 3.85
C GLN A 34 12.66 6.28 4.00
N ASN A 35 12.08 5.52 4.94
CA ASN A 35 12.34 4.10 5.08
C ASN A 35 11.21 3.27 4.45
N LEU A 36 11.38 2.89 3.18
CA LEU A 36 10.40 2.07 2.48
C LEU A 36 10.25 0.67 3.09
N GLU A 37 11.24 0.17 3.84
CA GLU A 37 11.14 -1.16 4.47
C GLU A 37 10.05 -1.25 5.54
N LEU A 38 9.60 -0.11 6.09
CA LEU A 38 8.44 -0.07 6.99
C LEU A 38 7.16 -0.59 6.33
N ALA A 39 7.10 -0.58 4.99
CA ALA A 39 6.03 -1.23 4.25
C ALA A 39 5.94 -2.74 4.55
N ARG A 40 7.07 -3.40 4.87
CA ARG A 40 7.10 -4.80 5.28
C ARG A 40 6.47 -5.00 6.64
N ASP A 41 6.82 -4.16 7.61
CA ASP A 41 6.26 -4.22 8.96
C ASP A 41 4.74 -3.92 8.93
N VAL A 42 4.33 -2.97 8.08
CA VAL A 42 2.91 -2.72 7.78
C VAL A 42 2.24 -3.93 7.16
N GLY A 43 2.86 -4.58 6.17
CA GLY A 43 2.34 -5.79 5.57
C GLY A 43 2.12 -6.91 6.60
N TYR A 44 3.08 -7.10 7.51
CA TYR A 44 2.97 -8.07 8.61
C TYR A 44 1.85 -7.72 9.59
N ALA A 45 1.74 -6.45 9.99
CA ALA A 45 0.67 -5.96 10.84
C ALA A 45 -0.72 -6.14 10.20
N VAL A 46 -0.83 -5.82 8.91
CA VAL A 46 -2.03 -6.07 8.13
C VAL A 46 -2.35 -7.56 8.10
N ALA A 47 -1.38 -8.44 7.83
CA ALA A 47 -1.63 -9.88 7.84
C ALA A 47 -2.21 -10.40 9.15
N MET A 48 -1.70 -9.95 10.30
CA MET A 48 -2.29 -10.33 11.60
C MET A 48 -3.75 -9.87 11.71
N LEU A 49 -4.05 -8.62 11.32
CA LEU A 49 -5.41 -8.08 11.33
C LEU A 49 -6.35 -8.79 10.35
N VAL A 50 -5.83 -9.23 9.21
CA VAL A 50 -6.56 -9.95 8.17
C VAL A 50 -6.88 -11.37 8.64
N ARG A 51 -5.91 -12.08 9.22
CA ARG A 51 -6.08 -13.44 9.76
C ARG A 51 -6.97 -13.48 11.00
N LEU A 52 -6.92 -12.46 11.84
CA LEU A 52 -7.87 -12.30 12.96
C LEU A 52 -9.33 -12.26 12.48
N ARG A 53 -9.56 -11.86 11.22
CA ARG A 53 -10.89 -11.83 10.59
C ARG A 53 -11.19 -13.08 9.75
N GLY A 54 -10.29 -14.07 9.74
CA GLY A 54 -10.49 -15.35 9.05
C GLY A 54 -10.14 -15.36 7.56
N TYR A 55 -9.44 -14.33 7.05
CA TYR A 55 -9.03 -14.28 5.65
C TYR A 55 -7.61 -14.81 5.46
N GLU A 56 -7.41 -15.57 4.38
CA GLU A 56 -6.09 -16.09 3.95
C GLU A 56 -5.51 -15.26 2.78
N TYR A 57 -6.33 -14.45 2.13
CA TYR A 57 -6.01 -13.67 0.95
C TYR A 57 -6.37 -12.20 1.16
N CYS A 58 -5.50 -11.29 0.75
CA CYS A 58 -5.75 -9.85 0.83
C CYS A 58 -5.30 -9.14 -0.45
N VAL A 59 -6.19 -8.34 -1.02
CA VAL A 59 -5.84 -7.41 -2.09
C VAL A 59 -5.10 -6.22 -1.51
N ILE A 60 -3.97 -5.87 -2.11
CA ILE A 60 -3.12 -4.77 -1.64
C ILE A 60 -2.59 -3.89 -2.77
N GLY A 61 -2.29 -2.65 -2.39
CA GLY A 61 -1.57 -1.70 -3.24
C GLY A 61 -2.37 -1.23 -4.46
N THR A 62 -1.61 -0.80 -5.47
CA THR A 62 -2.10 -0.47 -6.81
C THR A 62 -0.94 -0.66 -7.79
N MET A 63 -1.21 -1.11 -9.01
CA MET A 63 -0.22 -1.18 -10.10
C MET A 63 -0.14 0.12 -10.93
N SER A 64 -0.79 1.20 -10.48
CA SER A 64 -0.68 2.53 -11.07
C SER A 64 0.24 3.44 -10.26
N THR A 65 0.84 4.42 -10.94
CA THR A 65 1.59 5.51 -10.30
C THR A 65 0.66 6.68 -9.97
N LEU A 66 1.09 7.53 -9.03
CA LEU A 66 0.42 8.79 -8.73
C LEU A 66 0.56 9.74 -9.92
N LYS A 67 -0.55 10.35 -10.31
CA LYS A 67 -0.61 11.41 -11.33
C LYS A 67 -1.07 12.71 -10.71
N GLN A 68 -0.80 13.80 -11.42
CA GLN A 68 -1.39 15.08 -11.11
C GLN A 68 -2.93 14.94 -11.19
N ASP A 69 -3.64 15.48 -10.21
CA ASP A 69 -5.11 15.52 -10.17
C ASP A 69 -5.80 14.15 -10.08
N ASP A 70 -5.10 13.11 -9.60
CA ASP A 70 -5.74 11.84 -9.26
C ASP A 70 -6.88 12.07 -8.25
N GLU A 71 -8.07 11.54 -8.53
CA GLU A 71 -9.26 11.68 -7.67
C GLU A 71 -9.08 11.01 -6.30
N SER A 72 -8.21 10.01 -6.21
CA SER A 72 -7.96 9.23 -4.99
C SER A 72 -6.44 9.06 -4.78
N PRO A 73 -5.72 10.14 -4.44
CA PRO A 73 -4.27 10.13 -4.44
C PRO A 73 -3.68 9.34 -3.27
N LEU A 74 -4.40 9.22 -2.15
CA LEU A 74 -3.99 8.39 -1.00
C LEU A 74 -3.91 6.89 -1.33
N GLY A 75 -4.69 6.45 -2.33
CA GLY A 75 -4.66 5.09 -2.86
C GLY A 75 -3.50 4.82 -3.82
N LYS A 76 -2.64 5.81 -4.08
CA LYS A 76 -1.42 5.67 -4.90
C LYS A 76 -0.20 5.63 -4.00
N ILE A 77 0.89 5.03 -4.49
CA ILE A 77 2.13 4.94 -3.71
C ILE A 77 3.07 6.10 -4.03
N SER A 78 3.41 6.31 -5.30
CA SER A 78 4.33 7.37 -5.71
C SER A 78 4.18 7.66 -7.20
N ARG A 79 4.65 8.84 -7.63
CA ARG A 79 4.88 9.14 -9.06
C ARG A 79 5.95 8.24 -9.68
N SER A 80 6.84 7.67 -8.87
CA SER A 80 7.91 6.77 -9.33
C SER A 80 7.41 5.32 -9.45
N PRO A 81 7.50 4.71 -10.65
CA PRO A 81 7.20 3.28 -10.82
C PRO A 81 8.11 2.39 -9.98
N TYR A 82 9.36 2.81 -9.77
CA TYR A 82 10.36 2.06 -8.99
C TYR A 82 9.99 2.05 -7.49
N ILE A 83 9.62 3.20 -6.92
CA ILE A 83 9.19 3.29 -5.52
C ILE A 83 7.88 2.52 -5.32
N THR A 84 6.94 2.67 -6.26
CA THR A 84 5.68 1.93 -6.27
C THR A 84 5.95 0.42 -6.21
N ALA A 85 6.74 -0.13 -7.15
CA ALA A 85 7.08 -1.54 -7.15
C ALA A 85 7.80 -1.98 -5.86
N GLN A 86 8.72 -1.17 -5.32
CA GLN A 86 9.45 -1.51 -4.10
C GLN A 86 8.54 -1.62 -2.87
N VAL A 87 7.61 -0.68 -2.70
CA VAL A 87 6.62 -0.72 -1.61
C VAL A 87 5.69 -1.91 -1.75
N LEU A 88 5.24 -2.23 -2.98
CA LEU A 88 4.43 -3.42 -3.23
C LEU A 88 5.15 -4.71 -2.84
N VAL A 89 6.44 -4.83 -3.17
CA VAL A 89 7.28 -5.98 -2.77
C VAL A 89 7.35 -6.10 -1.26
N TYR A 90 7.69 -5.02 -0.54
CA TYR A 90 7.79 -5.06 0.91
C TYR A 90 6.45 -5.35 1.58
N LEU A 91 5.35 -4.73 1.14
CA LEU A 91 4.01 -5.06 1.63
C LEU A 91 3.69 -6.55 1.44
N ALA A 92 3.95 -7.08 0.24
CA ALA A 92 3.71 -8.48 -0.10
C ALA A 92 4.56 -9.44 0.74
N GLU A 93 5.85 -9.14 0.94
CA GLU A 93 6.73 -9.89 1.84
C GLU A 93 6.16 -9.93 3.26
N GLY A 94 5.77 -8.77 3.80
CA GLY A 94 5.18 -8.68 5.14
C GLY A 94 3.92 -9.52 5.28
N LEU A 95 3.03 -9.49 4.27
CA LEU A 95 1.82 -10.30 4.26
C LEU A 95 2.13 -11.79 4.28
N VAL A 96 3.04 -12.24 3.40
CA VAL A 96 3.46 -13.64 3.34
C VAL A 96 4.08 -14.07 4.67
N SER A 97 4.97 -13.25 5.25
CA SER A 97 5.56 -13.50 6.57
C SER A 97 4.51 -13.57 7.68
N GLY A 98 3.38 -12.86 7.56
CA GLY A 98 2.27 -12.93 8.50
C GLY A 98 1.26 -14.04 8.21
N GLY A 99 1.46 -14.84 7.16
CA GLY A 99 0.57 -15.95 6.80
C GLY A 99 -0.62 -15.56 5.92
N VAL A 100 -0.52 -14.47 5.15
CA VAL A 100 -1.55 -14.04 4.18
C VAL A 100 -0.95 -13.99 2.77
N VAL A 101 -1.68 -14.53 1.79
CA VAL A 101 -1.29 -14.43 0.39
C VAL A 101 -1.69 -13.05 -0.16
N PRO A 102 -0.73 -12.25 -0.64
CA PRO A 102 -1.03 -10.97 -1.25
C PRO A 102 -1.58 -11.16 -2.67
N LEU A 103 -2.62 -10.40 -2.99
CA LEU A 103 -3.05 -10.16 -4.36
C LEU A 103 -2.75 -8.71 -4.72
N LEU A 104 -1.95 -8.45 -5.76
CA LEU A 104 -1.73 -7.08 -6.22
C LEU A 104 -2.98 -6.53 -6.88
N ASN A 105 -3.43 -5.36 -6.45
CA ASN A 105 -4.56 -4.69 -7.07
C ASN A 105 -4.16 -4.12 -8.44
N ALA A 106 -4.62 -4.78 -9.49
CA ALA A 106 -4.43 -4.37 -10.87
C ALA A 106 -5.72 -3.82 -11.49
N THR A 107 -6.70 -3.45 -10.66
CA THR A 107 -7.91 -2.77 -11.11
C THR A 107 -7.65 -1.31 -11.45
N GLY A 108 -8.46 -0.78 -12.36
CA GLY A 108 -8.28 0.54 -12.94
C GLY A 108 -7.10 0.59 -13.90
N GLU A 109 -6.36 1.70 -13.85
CA GLU A 109 -5.18 1.87 -14.66
C GLU A 109 -4.00 1.01 -14.15
N VAL A 110 -3.18 0.53 -15.08
CA VAL A 110 -1.93 -0.17 -14.79
C VAL A 110 -0.80 0.57 -15.50
N ASP A 111 0.23 0.95 -14.76
CA ASP A 111 1.45 1.53 -15.31
C ASP A 111 2.39 0.41 -15.79
N PRO A 112 2.70 0.31 -17.10
CA PRO A 112 3.60 -0.72 -17.62
C PRO A 112 5.00 -0.70 -16.99
N ASN A 113 5.46 0.45 -16.50
CA ASN A 113 6.75 0.57 -15.83
C ASN A 113 6.74 -0.02 -14.42
N VAL A 114 5.59 0.00 -13.74
CA VAL A 114 5.41 -0.71 -12.46
C VAL A 114 5.45 -2.21 -12.71
N VAL A 115 4.73 -2.68 -13.72
CA VAL A 115 4.73 -4.11 -14.14
C VAL A 115 6.16 -4.57 -14.45
N LYS A 116 6.88 -3.84 -15.31
CA LYS A 116 8.27 -4.14 -15.66
C LYS A 116 9.19 -4.15 -14.44
N SER A 117 8.99 -3.20 -13.52
CA SER A 117 9.77 -3.09 -12.28
C SER A 117 9.54 -4.26 -11.33
N LEU A 118 8.31 -4.79 -11.27
CA LEU A 118 7.97 -5.98 -10.48
C LEU A 118 8.61 -7.23 -11.10
N ILE A 119 8.47 -7.42 -12.42
CA ILE A 119 9.06 -8.57 -13.14
C ILE A 119 10.58 -8.59 -12.97
N SER A 120 11.26 -7.45 -13.11
CA SER A 120 12.73 -7.38 -12.96
C SER A 120 13.23 -7.70 -11.55
N ARG A 121 12.33 -7.70 -10.56
CA ARG A 121 12.60 -8.06 -9.17
C ARG A 121 12.17 -9.49 -8.84
N GLU A 122 11.73 -10.26 -9.84
CA GLU A 122 11.13 -11.59 -9.66
C GLU A 122 9.90 -11.56 -8.74
N ALA A 123 9.25 -10.40 -8.63
CA ALA A 123 8.12 -10.15 -7.74
C ALA A 123 6.79 -10.35 -8.46
N VAL A 124 6.50 -11.59 -8.82
CA VAL A 124 5.26 -11.99 -9.49
C VAL A 124 4.33 -12.64 -8.47
N TYR A 125 3.31 -11.88 -8.05
CA TYR A 125 2.27 -12.32 -7.12
C TYR A 125 0.97 -12.55 -7.87
N PRO A 126 0.01 -13.29 -7.29
CA PRO A 126 -1.35 -13.26 -7.80
C PRO A 126 -1.87 -11.82 -7.94
N ALA A 127 -2.69 -11.56 -8.94
CA ALA A 127 -3.25 -10.23 -9.20
C ALA A 127 -4.78 -10.26 -9.15
N TYR A 128 -5.34 -9.20 -8.57
CA TYR A 128 -6.77 -8.94 -8.55
C TYR A 128 -7.12 -7.96 -9.68
N VAL A 129 -8.02 -8.40 -10.57
CA VAL A 129 -8.39 -7.71 -11.82
C VAL A 129 -9.91 -7.60 -11.95
N GLU A 130 -10.39 -6.70 -12.79
CA GLU A 130 -11.83 -6.52 -13.02
C GLU A 130 -12.42 -7.65 -13.86
N ASP A 131 -11.66 -8.11 -14.87
CA ASP A 131 -12.12 -9.07 -15.86
C ASP A 131 -10.97 -9.82 -16.56
N GLU A 132 -11.33 -10.77 -17.43
CA GLU A 132 -10.39 -11.56 -18.23
C GLU A 132 -9.60 -10.72 -19.24
N SER A 133 -10.16 -9.62 -19.74
CA SER A 133 -9.46 -8.74 -20.67
C SER A 133 -8.27 -8.05 -20.00
N LYS A 134 -8.41 -7.66 -18.73
CA LYS A 134 -7.32 -7.13 -17.91
C LYS A 134 -6.24 -8.18 -17.64
N ALA A 135 -6.61 -9.42 -17.33
CA ALA A 135 -5.65 -10.51 -17.17
C ALA A 135 -4.82 -10.73 -18.44
N LEU A 136 -5.47 -10.80 -19.61
CA LEU A 136 -4.79 -10.92 -20.92
C LEU A 136 -3.88 -9.72 -21.21
N LEU A 137 -4.25 -8.51 -20.78
CA LEU A 137 -3.40 -7.33 -20.92
C LEU A 137 -2.10 -7.47 -20.11
N LEU A 138 -2.20 -7.89 -18.84
CA LEU A 138 -1.05 -8.11 -17.97
C LEU A 138 -0.13 -9.22 -18.50
N GLU A 139 -0.69 -10.31 -19.01
CA GLU A 139 0.07 -11.39 -19.66
C GLU A 139 0.85 -10.87 -20.88
N ARG A 140 0.23 -10.02 -21.72
CA ARG A 140 0.91 -9.38 -22.85
C ARG A 140 2.04 -8.43 -22.43
N MET A 141 1.98 -7.91 -21.21
CA MET A 141 3.07 -7.13 -20.59
C MET A 141 4.17 -8.01 -19.97
N GLY A 142 4.03 -9.34 -20.03
CA GLY A 142 4.96 -10.32 -19.46
C GLY A 142 4.67 -10.67 -18.00
N TYR A 143 3.56 -10.19 -17.42
CA TYR A 143 3.16 -10.50 -16.05
C TYR A 143 2.32 -11.78 -16.03
N THR A 144 2.99 -12.93 -15.98
CA THR A 144 2.33 -14.24 -15.95
C THR A 144 2.08 -14.67 -14.51
N ALA A 145 0.83 -14.57 -14.04
CA ALA A 145 0.45 -14.87 -12.66
C ALA A 145 -0.89 -15.61 -12.58
N THR A 146 -1.32 -15.91 -11.35
CA THR A 146 -2.73 -16.27 -11.08
C THR A 146 -3.57 -15.00 -11.04
N PHE A 147 -4.75 -15.02 -11.66
CA PHE A 147 -5.66 -13.87 -11.70
C PHE A 147 -7.00 -14.19 -11.04
N ALA A 148 -7.43 -13.28 -10.16
CA ALA A 148 -8.73 -13.33 -9.50
C ALA A 148 -9.55 -12.08 -9.78
N THR A 149 -10.87 -12.25 -9.81
CA THR A 149 -11.89 -11.22 -10.03
C THR A 149 -12.87 -11.23 -8.86
N PRO A 150 -13.82 -10.28 -8.75
CA PRO A 150 -14.88 -10.41 -7.75
C PRO A 150 -15.71 -11.70 -7.85
N GLN A 151 -15.74 -12.33 -9.02
CA GLN A 151 -16.53 -13.53 -9.31
C GLN A 151 -15.77 -14.83 -9.10
N GLY A 152 -14.45 -14.77 -8.89
CA GLY A 152 -13.63 -15.96 -8.70
C GLY A 152 -12.24 -15.87 -9.32
N VAL A 153 -11.49 -16.96 -9.17
CA VAL A 153 -10.21 -17.17 -9.88
C VAL A 153 -10.52 -17.48 -11.34
N ILE A 154 -9.97 -16.70 -12.26
CA ILE A 154 -10.22 -16.83 -13.71
C ILE A 154 -9.05 -17.47 -14.47
N ARG A 155 -7.86 -17.51 -13.87
CA ARG A 155 -6.63 -18.07 -14.43
C ARG A 155 -5.74 -18.60 -13.31
N GLY A 156 -5.22 -19.82 -13.45
CA GLY A 156 -4.32 -20.44 -12.48
C GLY A 156 -5.03 -20.92 -11.21
N ARG A 157 -4.27 -21.06 -10.12
CA ARG A 157 -4.78 -21.43 -8.80
C ARG A 157 -4.07 -20.57 -7.75
N LEU A 158 -4.85 -19.96 -6.85
CA LEU A 158 -4.26 -19.19 -5.77
C LEU A 158 -3.37 -20.08 -4.91
N PRO A 159 -2.15 -19.63 -4.56
CA PRO A 159 -1.27 -20.39 -3.70
C PRO A 159 -1.90 -20.51 -2.31
N GLN A 160 -1.49 -21.54 -1.57
CA GLN A 160 -1.84 -21.71 -0.17
C GLN A 160 -0.55 -21.67 0.63
N LEU A 161 -0.56 -20.91 1.73
CA LEU A 161 0.56 -20.90 2.66
C LEU A 161 0.45 -22.11 3.57
N VAL A 162 1.55 -22.84 3.70
CA VAL A 162 1.65 -24.00 4.60
C VAL A 162 2.13 -23.49 5.95
N ASP A 163 1.46 -23.92 7.02
CA ASP A 163 1.82 -23.60 8.41
C ASP A 163 2.01 -22.11 8.69
N PRO A 164 0.96 -21.27 8.53
CA PRO A 164 1.08 -19.85 8.83
C PRO A 164 1.44 -19.64 10.31
N PRO A 165 2.22 -18.61 10.65
CA PRO A 165 2.68 -18.39 12.02
C PRO A 165 1.50 -18.20 12.99
N PRO A 166 1.70 -18.35 14.31
CA PRO A 166 0.66 -17.99 15.27
C PRO A 166 0.26 -16.52 15.10
N ILE A 167 -1.00 -16.20 15.43
CA ILE A 167 -1.44 -14.81 15.46
C ILE A 167 -0.81 -14.14 16.68
N GLU A 168 0.01 -13.11 16.44
CA GLU A 168 0.70 -12.36 17.47
C GLU A 168 0.02 -11.03 17.76
N ARG A 169 0.21 -10.53 18.99
CA ARG A 169 -0.22 -9.18 19.35
C ARG A 169 0.86 -8.18 18.92
N ILE A 170 0.56 -7.41 17.88
CA ILE A 170 1.42 -6.34 17.39
C ILE A 170 1.01 -5.02 18.05
N ASP A 171 2.00 -4.19 18.40
CA ASP A 171 1.75 -2.80 18.78
C ASP A 171 1.50 -1.95 17.53
N ILE A 172 0.24 -1.96 17.10
CA ILE A 172 -0.21 -1.25 15.90
C ILE A 172 -0.02 0.26 16.02
N ASP A 173 -0.20 0.85 17.22
CA ASP A 173 -0.09 2.31 17.37
C ASP A 173 1.36 2.78 17.27
N SER A 174 2.30 2.02 17.85
CA SER A 174 3.73 2.30 17.73
C SER A 174 4.19 2.26 16.26
N LEU A 175 3.85 1.19 15.54
CA LEU A 175 4.16 1.08 14.11
C LEU A 175 3.54 2.22 13.28
N ARG A 176 2.26 2.53 13.53
CA ARG A 176 1.55 3.62 12.87
C ARG A 176 2.25 4.95 13.09
N ARG A 177 2.62 5.28 14.33
CA ARG A 177 3.34 6.51 14.66
C ARG A 177 4.69 6.57 13.95
N GLN A 178 5.48 5.50 14.02
CA GLN A 178 6.78 5.42 13.35
C GLN A 178 6.66 5.67 11.84
N LEU A 179 5.66 5.09 11.20
CA LEU A 179 5.40 5.29 9.78
C LEU A 179 5.00 6.73 9.46
N LEU A 180 4.08 7.31 10.21
CA LEU A 180 3.60 8.67 10.00
C LEU A 180 4.71 9.71 10.27
N GLU A 181 5.52 9.49 11.30
CA GLU A 181 6.71 10.30 11.58
C GLU A 181 7.75 10.21 10.49
N GLY A 182 7.88 9.06 9.83
CA GLY A 182 8.78 8.85 8.70
C GLY A 182 8.27 9.43 7.38
N ALA A 183 7.06 10.01 7.35
CA ALA A 183 6.41 10.51 6.14
C ALA A 183 6.08 12.02 6.22
N VAL A 184 6.85 12.80 6.98
CA VAL A 184 6.68 14.27 7.07
C VAL A 184 7.44 14.96 5.94
N VAL A 185 6.71 15.47 4.94
CA VAL A 185 7.27 15.97 3.69
C VAL A 185 7.34 17.49 3.70
N LEU A 186 8.54 18.07 3.56
CA LEU A 186 8.68 19.51 3.36
C LEU A 186 8.47 19.88 1.89
N LEU A 187 7.43 20.67 1.62
CA LEU A 187 7.06 21.14 0.28
C LEU A 187 7.66 22.53 0.02
N ASN A 188 7.39 23.48 0.93
CA ASN A 188 7.88 24.85 0.82
C ASN A 188 8.07 25.50 2.20
N LYS A 189 9.33 25.62 2.63
CA LYS A 189 9.69 26.20 3.93
C LYS A 189 9.27 27.66 4.12
N ASN A 190 9.01 28.41 3.05
CA ASN A 190 8.68 29.83 3.14
C ASN A 190 7.20 30.07 3.47
N LYS A 191 6.40 29.01 3.52
CA LYS A 191 4.95 29.05 3.73
C LYS A 191 4.63 28.29 5.00
N ARG A 192 4.12 29.01 6.01
CA ARG A 192 3.81 28.42 7.31
C ARG A 192 2.44 27.75 7.29
N SER A 193 2.34 26.63 6.58
CA SER A 193 1.12 25.81 6.44
C SER A 193 1.43 24.33 6.67
N VAL A 194 0.46 23.61 7.22
CA VAL A 194 0.50 22.16 7.33
C VAL A 194 -0.69 21.60 6.56
N SER A 195 -0.41 20.82 5.53
CA SER A 195 -1.39 20.17 4.67
C SER A 195 -1.55 18.73 5.14
N VAL A 196 -2.79 18.31 5.42
CA VAL A 196 -3.09 16.94 5.87
C VAL A 196 -3.75 16.18 4.73
N ASN A 197 -3.15 15.07 4.31
CA ASN A 197 -3.67 14.21 3.24
C ASN A 197 -3.92 14.95 1.90
N ASP A 198 -3.19 16.03 1.65
CA ASP A 198 -3.26 16.83 0.42
C ASP A 198 -1.90 16.82 -0.30
N PRO A 199 -1.63 15.80 -1.12
CA PRO A 199 -0.33 15.61 -1.76
C PRO A 199 -0.06 16.55 -2.93
N PHE A 200 -1.06 17.33 -3.35
CA PHE A 200 -0.92 18.31 -4.42
C PHE A 200 -0.68 19.73 -3.89
N SER A 201 -0.72 19.92 -2.58
CA SER A 201 -0.27 21.16 -1.96
C SER A 201 1.19 21.45 -2.31
N GLU A 202 1.46 22.70 -2.68
CA GLU A 202 2.82 23.19 -2.95
C GLU A 202 3.40 23.96 -1.75
N ASP A 203 2.59 24.19 -0.71
CA ASP A 203 2.90 25.10 0.39
C ASP A 203 3.15 24.33 1.70
N GLY A 204 4.25 24.68 2.38
CA GLY A 204 4.51 24.26 3.76
C GLY A 204 4.97 22.82 3.92
N VAL A 205 4.32 22.06 4.80
CA VAL A 205 4.64 20.64 5.09
C VAL A 205 3.40 19.78 4.89
N LEU A 206 3.58 18.63 4.24
CA LEU A 206 2.55 17.59 4.10
C LEU A 206 2.73 16.51 5.19
N VAL A 207 1.61 16.14 5.81
CA VAL A 207 1.49 15.02 6.75
C VAL A 207 0.24 14.19 6.45
N PHE A 208 0.15 12.99 7.03
CA PHE A 208 -0.92 12.02 6.74
C PHE A 208 -1.90 11.81 7.89
N SER A 209 -1.72 12.50 9.02
CA SER A 209 -2.64 12.51 10.16
C SER A 209 -2.79 13.92 10.72
N ASN A 210 -3.97 14.22 11.27
CA ASN A 210 -4.27 15.48 11.94
C ASN A 210 -4.04 15.42 13.47
N GLU A 211 -3.42 14.35 13.98
CA GLU A 211 -3.12 14.22 15.40
C GLU A 211 -2.08 15.27 15.84
N GLU A 212 -2.31 15.87 17.02
CA GLU A 212 -1.55 17.00 17.55
C GLU A 212 -0.03 16.76 17.54
N TRP A 213 0.42 15.59 17.96
CA TRP A 213 1.84 15.23 18.01
C TRP A 213 2.53 15.29 16.63
N LEU A 214 1.81 14.97 15.54
CA LEU A 214 2.35 15.00 14.18
C LEU A 214 2.31 16.41 13.61
N ILE A 215 1.26 17.17 13.91
CA ILE A 215 1.14 18.59 13.55
C ILE A 215 2.24 19.41 14.22
N GLU A 216 2.52 19.18 15.50
CA GLU A 216 3.63 19.81 16.21
C GLU A 216 4.97 19.51 15.54
N LYS A 217 5.22 18.24 15.18
CA LYS A 217 6.42 17.83 14.44
C LYS A 217 6.54 18.56 13.11
N ALA A 218 5.44 18.68 12.35
CA ALA A 218 5.42 19.42 11.09
C ALA A 218 5.81 20.90 11.26
N TYR A 219 5.32 21.56 12.30
CA TYR A 219 5.74 22.94 12.61
C TYR A 219 7.20 23.03 13.06
N ARG A 220 7.73 22.04 13.78
CA ARG A 220 9.17 21.99 14.11
C ARG A 220 10.03 21.83 12.86
N VAL A 221 9.58 21.07 11.85
CA VAL A 221 10.23 20.98 10.54
C VAL A 221 10.20 22.33 9.80
N LEU A 222 9.05 23.01 9.78
CA LEU A 222 8.92 24.36 9.18
C LEU A 222 9.85 25.39 9.83
N ASP A 223 9.98 25.34 11.15
CA ASP A 223 10.87 26.23 11.92
C ASP A 223 12.36 25.86 11.76
N GLY A 224 12.70 24.78 11.04
CA GLY A 224 14.07 24.29 10.89
C GLY A 224 14.66 23.65 12.14
N LYS A 225 13.82 23.28 13.11
CA LYS A 225 14.22 22.61 14.37
C LYS A 225 14.34 21.08 14.21
N GLU A 226 13.69 20.52 13.20
CA GLU A 226 13.81 19.12 12.81
C GLU A 226 14.00 18.99 11.30
N VAL A 227 14.63 17.90 10.87
CA VAL A 227 14.75 17.57 9.44
C VAL A 227 13.45 16.91 8.93
N PRO A 228 13.03 17.21 7.68
CA PRO A 228 11.95 16.45 7.08
C PRO A 228 12.37 14.99 6.89
N THR A 229 11.44 14.11 7.16
CA THR A 229 11.62 12.65 7.16
C THR A 229 10.93 11.98 6.00
N GLY A 230 10.06 12.68 5.28
CA GLY A 230 9.38 12.20 4.09
C GLY A 230 10.07 12.61 2.79
N ARG A 231 9.71 11.95 1.71
CA ARG A 231 10.03 12.30 0.32
C ARG A 231 8.79 12.85 -0.37
N SER A 232 8.99 13.65 -1.41
CA SER A 232 7.88 14.16 -2.20
C SER A 232 7.08 13.01 -2.86
N PRO A 233 5.74 13.13 -2.93
CA PRO A 233 4.84 12.17 -3.59
C PRO A 233 5.25 11.74 -5.01
#